data_AF-A0A7C9EPW1-F1
#
_entry.id   AF-A0A7C9EPW1-F1
#
_cell.length_a   1.000
_cell.length_b   1.000
_cell.length_c   1.000
_cell.angle_alpha   90.00
_cell.angle_beta   90.00
_cell.angle_gamma   90.00
#
_symmetry.space_group_name_H-M   'P 1'
#
loop_
_entity.id
_entity.type
_entity.pdbx_description
1 polymer ?
#
loop_
_entity_poly.entity_id
_entity_poly.type
_entity_poly.pdbx_seq_one_letter_code
_entity_poly.pdbx_strand_id
1 'polypeptide(L)'
;ELSTSTIQGSVTASSTPPISIQIEGSAGERKMALVPTTTAPADPIFAELEMAADSSAPVVRATVVQASTVFYDTPATLDKAERLIAEAASYGAQLVVFPEAFVGGYPRGSTFGVTIGNRTAKGREEFRRYHASAIDVPGPEVDRLATMAGKYKVYLVIGVIERVGYTLHCAVLFFDSQGHYLGKHRKIMPTALERTIWGFGNGSTLPV
;
A
#
# COMPACT_ATOMS: atom_id res chain seq x y z
N GLU A 1 47.04 -26.95 4.64
CA GLU A 1 47.92 -26.51 3.56
C GLU A 1 47.18 -25.51 2.69
N LEU A 2 47.83 -24.38 2.40
CA LEU A 2 47.30 -23.26 1.61
C LEU A 2 47.19 -23.61 0.13
N SER A 3 46.22 -23.01 -0.57
CA SER A 3 46.47 -22.37 -1.87
C SER A 3 45.26 -21.52 -2.30
N THR A 4 45.41 -20.21 -2.18
CA THR A 4 44.65 -19.16 -2.88
C THR A 4 45.29 -18.88 -4.23
N SER A 5 44.51 -18.60 -5.27
CA SER A 5 44.97 -17.82 -6.42
C SER A 5 43.90 -16.82 -6.89
N THR A 6 44.28 -15.56 -6.81
CA THR A 6 43.60 -14.38 -7.36
C THR A 6 44.27 -14.05 -8.70
N ILE A 7 43.50 -13.70 -9.74
CA ILE A 7 44.03 -13.01 -10.92
C ILE A 7 43.28 -11.69 -11.11
N GLN A 8 44.08 -10.63 -11.17
CA GLN A 8 43.74 -9.23 -11.39
C GLN A 8 43.95 -8.92 -12.88
N GLY A 9 43.06 -8.14 -13.51
CA GLY A 9 43.23 -7.65 -14.87
C GLY A 9 42.36 -6.42 -15.13
N SER A 10 43.01 -5.27 -15.31
CA SER A 10 42.45 -3.95 -15.60
C SER A 10 42.54 -3.61 -17.10
N VAL A 11 41.70 -2.66 -17.56
CA VAL A 11 42.00 -1.52 -18.50
C VAL A 11 40.90 -1.26 -19.56
N THR A 12 40.25 -0.09 -19.36
CA THR A 12 39.71 0.96 -20.26
C THR A 12 38.63 0.73 -21.34
N ALA A 13 37.79 1.78 -21.45
CA ALA A 13 36.59 1.95 -22.24
C ALA A 13 36.79 2.24 -23.75
N SER A 14 35.77 1.93 -24.56
CA SER A 14 35.52 2.50 -25.90
C SER A 14 34.06 2.25 -26.34
N SER A 15 33.54 3.10 -27.22
CA SER A 15 32.15 3.56 -27.42
C SER A 15 31.34 2.93 -28.59
N THR A 16 30.03 2.65 -28.38
CA THR A 16 28.79 2.66 -29.27
C THR A 16 28.79 2.01 -30.69
N PRO A 17 27.63 1.73 -31.36
CA PRO A 17 26.19 1.64 -30.99
C PRO A 17 25.47 0.33 -31.51
N PRO A 18 24.13 0.13 -31.36
CA PRO A 18 23.45 -1.16 -31.61
C PRO A 18 22.84 -1.33 -33.03
N ILE A 19 22.64 -2.60 -33.43
CA ILE A 19 22.12 -3.05 -34.74
C ILE A 19 20.61 -3.34 -34.68
N SER A 20 19.86 -2.84 -35.67
CA SER A 20 18.45 -3.12 -35.96
C SER A 20 18.31 -4.13 -37.11
N ILE A 21 17.31 -5.03 -37.02
CA ILE A 21 17.02 -6.08 -38.03
C ILE A 21 15.60 -5.87 -38.59
N GLN A 22 15.48 -5.78 -39.91
CA GLN A 22 14.22 -5.89 -40.67
C GLN A 22 14.19 -7.20 -41.46
N ILE A 23 12.99 -7.79 -41.63
CA ILE A 23 12.76 -8.95 -42.50
C ILE A 23 11.55 -8.64 -43.41
N GLU A 24 11.78 -8.69 -44.72
CA GLU A 24 10.77 -8.67 -45.79
C GLU A 24 10.43 -10.10 -46.25
N GLY A 25 9.19 -10.32 -46.71
CA GLY A 25 8.73 -11.60 -47.25
C GLY A 25 7.64 -11.46 -48.32
N SER A 26 8.09 -11.51 -49.58
CA SER A 26 7.50 -11.87 -50.88
C SER A 26 5.99 -12.20 -51.02
N ALA A 27 5.38 -11.62 -52.09
CA ALA A 27 4.01 -11.81 -52.54
C ALA A 27 3.86 -12.87 -53.65
N GLY A 28 2.72 -13.57 -53.65
CA GLY A 28 2.24 -14.45 -54.73
C GLY A 28 0.70 -14.46 -54.78
N GLU A 29 0.14 -14.28 -55.97
CA GLU A 29 -1.21 -13.79 -56.26
C GLU A 29 -2.17 -14.91 -56.76
N ARG A 30 -3.47 -14.91 -56.35
CA ARG A 30 -4.59 -15.55 -57.09
C ARG A 30 -5.98 -14.87 -56.85
N LYS A 31 -6.48 -14.25 -57.93
CA LYS A 31 -7.87 -13.99 -58.45
C LYS A 31 -9.14 -13.89 -57.54
N MET A 32 -9.68 -12.66 -57.52
CA MET A 32 -11.08 -12.14 -57.69
C MET A 32 -12.31 -13.09 -57.72
N ALA A 33 -13.35 -12.83 -56.88
CA ALA A 33 -14.57 -12.06 -57.25
C ALA A 33 -15.77 -12.14 -56.24
N LEU A 34 -16.43 -10.97 -56.04
CA LEU A 34 -17.87 -10.68 -55.80
C LEU A 34 -18.52 -10.59 -54.38
N VAL A 35 -18.86 -9.32 -54.04
CA VAL A 35 -20.11 -8.77 -53.42
C VAL A 35 -20.16 -8.58 -51.89
N PRO A 36 -20.67 -7.43 -51.39
CA PRO A 36 -20.27 -6.83 -50.12
C PRO A 36 -21.19 -7.24 -48.97
N THR A 37 -20.63 -7.31 -47.77
CA THR A 37 -21.42 -7.21 -46.54
C THR A 37 -20.92 -6.00 -45.78
N THR A 38 -21.77 -4.98 -45.67
CA THR A 38 -21.56 -3.82 -44.82
C THR A 38 -21.25 -4.30 -43.40
N THR A 39 -19.99 -4.23 -43.00
CA THR A 39 -19.62 -4.32 -41.59
C THR A 39 -19.60 -2.89 -41.07
N ALA A 40 -20.58 -2.57 -40.24
CA ALA A 40 -20.54 -1.37 -39.42
C ALA A 40 -19.18 -1.31 -38.71
N PRO A 41 -18.53 -0.14 -38.57
CA PRO A 41 -17.36 -0.05 -37.71
C PRO A 41 -17.82 -0.47 -36.31
N ALA A 42 -17.20 -1.52 -35.79
CA ALA A 42 -17.38 -1.94 -34.41
C ALA A 42 -16.95 -0.76 -33.54
N ASP A 43 -17.91 -0.19 -32.81
CA ASP A 43 -17.61 0.75 -31.75
C ASP A 43 -16.54 0.13 -30.84
N PRO A 44 -15.47 0.87 -30.46
CA PRO A 44 -14.48 0.31 -29.57
C PRO A 44 -15.16 -0.07 -28.25
N ILE A 45 -15.00 -1.34 -27.86
CA ILE A 45 -15.54 -1.97 -26.64
C ILE A 45 -15.06 -1.28 -25.36
N PHE A 46 -14.07 -0.38 -25.47
CA PHE A 46 -13.63 0.50 -24.40
C PHE A 46 -13.84 1.95 -24.82
N ALA A 47 -14.78 2.63 -24.17
CA ALA A 47 -14.82 4.08 -24.16
C ALA A 47 -13.59 4.55 -23.37
N GLU A 48 -12.55 4.99 -24.07
CA GLU A 48 -11.48 5.75 -23.46
C GLU A 48 -12.04 7.14 -23.13
N LEU A 49 -12.60 7.28 -21.93
CA LEU A 49 -13.02 8.56 -21.41
C LEU A 49 -11.76 9.29 -20.93
N GLU A 50 -11.16 10.11 -21.79
CA GLU A 50 -10.32 11.19 -21.31
C GLU A 50 -11.21 12.10 -20.45
N MET A 51 -11.12 11.95 -19.13
CA MET A 51 -11.60 12.96 -18.22
C MET A 51 -10.76 14.19 -18.47
N ALA A 52 -11.28 15.14 -19.25
CA ALA A 52 -10.64 16.43 -19.45
C ALA A 52 -10.37 17.05 -18.08
N ALA A 53 -9.12 16.94 -17.61
CA ALA A 53 -8.69 17.64 -16.42
C ALA A 53 -8.76 19.14 -16.76
N ASP A 54 -9.54 19.88 -15.98
CA ASP A 54 -9.54 21.34 -16.04
C ASP A 54 -8.08 21.80 -15.87
N SER A 55 -7.52 22.49 -16.86
CA SER A 55 -6.12 22.94 -16.84
C SER A 55 -5.83 23.96 -15.73
N SER A 56 -6.87 24.42 -15.03
CA SER A 56 -6.79 25.24 -13.83
C SER A 56 -6.73 24.42 -12.52
N ALA A 57 -6.94 23.11 -12.57
CA ALA A 57 -6.92 22.27 -11.38
C ALA A 57 -5.50 22.18 -10.77
N PRO A 58 -5.37 22.26 -9.44
CA PRO A 58 -4.07 22.19 -8.80
C PRO A 58 -3.41 20.82 -9.02
N VAL A 59 -2.16 20.82 -9.46
CA VAL A 59 -1.36 19.60 -9.60
C VAL A 59 -0.88 19.16 -8.21
N VAL A 60 -1.29 17.97 -7.80
CA VAL A 60 -0.91 17.37 -6.50
C VAL A 60 0.05 16.21 -6.74
N ARG A 61 1.09 16.11 -5.89
CA ARG A 61 1.99 14.95 -5.86
C ARG A 61 1.60 14.04 -4.70
N ALA A 62 1.26 12.79 -5.00
CA ALA A 62 0.94 11.77 -3.99
C ALA A 62 1.98 10.64 -4.01
N THR A 63 2.24 10.06 -2.83
CA THR A 63 3.14 8.92 -2.66
C THR A 63 2.43 7.80 -1.93
N VAL A 64 2.54 6.58 -2.45
CA VAL A 64 2.08 5.36 -1.79
C VAL A 64 3.28 4.61 -1.25
N VAL A 65 3.25 4.29 0.03
CA VAL A 65 4.34 3.60 0.72
C VAL A 65 4.14 2.10 0.61
N GLN A 66 5.15 1.39 0.09
CA GLN A 66 5.20 -0.07 0.12
C GLN A 66 6.23 -0.54 1.16
N ALA A 67 5.78 -0.78 2.38
CA ALA A 67 6.66 -1.20 3.47
C ALA A 67 5.94 -2.14 4.45
N SER A 68 6.73 -3.01 5.09
CA SER A 68 6.25 -3.86 6.19
C SER A 68 6.34 -3.15 7.55
N THR A 69 5.53 -3.61 8.50
CA THR A 69 5.60 -3.22 9.91
C THR A 69 6.81 -3.85 10.62
N VAL A 70 7.24 -3.31 11.76
CA VAL A 70 8.08 -4.02 12.72
C VAL A 70 7.13 -4.74 13.69
N PHE A 71 6.87 -6.01 13.43
CA PHE A 71 5.80 -6.75 14.09
C PHE A 71 6.04 -6.87 15.61
N TYR A 72 5.02 -6.60 16.42
CA TYR A 72 5.07 -6.50 17.90
C TYR A 72 5.92 -5.36 18.49
N ASP A 73 6.42 -4.43 17.67
CA ASP A 73 7.14 -3.23 18.14
C ASP A 73 6.53 -1.97 17.50
N THR A 74 5.50 -1.45 18.16
CA THR A 74 4.78 -0.25 17.73
C THR A 74 5.67 0.99 17.72
N PRO A 75 6.49 1.27 18.76
CA PRO A 75 7.45 2.37 18.71
C PRO A 75 8.42 2.31 17.51
N ALA A 76 9.04 1.16 17.26
CA ALA A 76 9.96 1.00 16.12
C ALA A 76 9.24 1.13 14.77
N THR A 77 7.98 0.71 14.69
CA THR A 77 7.14 0.91 13.50
C THR A 77 6.86 2.38 13.25
N LEU A 78 6.61 3.17 14.30
CA LEU A 78 6.42 4.62 14.18
C LEU A 78 7.71 5.33 13.76
N ASP A 79 8.88 4.90 14.26
CA ASP A 79 10.18 5.41 13.80
C ASP A 79 10.39 5.13 12.31
N LYS A 80 9.98 3.93 11.85
CA LYS A 80 9.99 3.57 10.43
C LYS A 80 9.02 4.44 9.62
N ALA A 81 7.81 4.70 10.14
CA ALA A 81 6.84 5.56 9.49
C ALA A 81 7.41 6.97 9.28
N GLU A 82 8.04 7.55 10.32
CA GLU A 82 8.61 8.89 10.25
C GLU A 82 9.69 9.00 9.17
N ARG A 83 10.60 8.02 9.07
CA ARG A 83 11.63 8.00 8.02
C ARG A 83 11.02 7.97 6.62
N LEU A 84 10.00 7.15 6.41
CA LEU A 84 9.33 7.02 5.11
C LEU A 84 8.52 8.28 4.75
N ILE A 85 7.89 8.92 5.73
CA ILE A 85 7.21 10.21 5.54
C ILE A 85 8.23 11.29 5.17
N ALA A 86 9.37 11.36 5.87
CA ALA A 86 10.43 12.32 5.59
C ALA A 86 10.98 12.15 4.16
N GLU A 87 11.20 10.90 3.74
CA GLU A 87 11.65 10.57 2.40
C GLU A 87 10.62 10.99 1.33
N ALA A 88 9.33 10.64 1.52
CA ALA A 88 8.26 11.06 0.61
C ALA A 88 8.16 12.59 0.52
N ALA A 89 8.26 13.30 1.64
CA ALA A 89 8.27 14.76 1.69
C ALA A 89 9.49 15.35 0.96
N SER A 90 10.66 14.69 1.00
CA SER A 90 11.85 15.13 0.25
C SER A 90 11.64 15.09 -1.28
N TYR A 91 10.77 14.20 -1.76
CA TYR A 91 10.31 14.17 -3.15
C TYR A 91 9.15 15.14 -3.43
N GLY A 92 8.78 16.00 -2.49
CA GLY A 92 7.70 16.99 -2.63
C GLY A 92 6.29 16.39 -2.60
N ALA A 93 6.10 15.22 -1.98
CA ALA A 93 4.77 14.66 -1.77
C ALA A 93 3.92 15.60 -0.90
N GLN A 94 2.66 15.79 -1.30
CA GLN A 94 1.65 16.52 -0.53
C GLN A 94 0.65 15.58 0.15
N LEU A 95 0.54 14.33 -0.34
CA LEU A 95 -0.27 13.25 0.23
C LEU A 95 0.59 11.98 0.33
N VAL A 96 0.60 11.35 1.51
CA VAL A 96 1.31 10.09 1.76
C VAL A 96 0.33 9.05 2.28
N VAL A 97 0.25 7.91 1.60
CA VAL A 97 -0.67 6.80 1.93
C VAL A 97 0.12 5.57 2.34
N PHE A 98 -0.19 5.03 3.52
CA PHE A 98 0.40 3.82 4.06
C PHE A 98 -0.52 2.59 3.88
N PRO A 99 0.05 1.37 3.91
CA PRO A 99 -0.71 0.12 3.80
C PRO A 99 -1.70 -0.13 4.96
N GLU A 100 -2.60 -1.10 4.75
CA GLU A 100 -3.47 -1.67 5.79
C GLU A 100 -2.65 -2.21 6.97
N ALA A 101 -3.15 -1.97 8.18
CA ALA A 101 -2.56 -2.49 9.42
C ALA A 101 -1.05 -2.25 9.55
N PHE A 102 -0.55 -1.12 9.04
CA PHE A 102 0.88 -0.78 9.12
C PHE A 102 1.31 -0.62 10.58
N VAL A 103 0.52 0.11 11.37
CA VAL A 103 0.69 0.19 12.84
C VAL A 103 -0.13 -0.91 13.51
N GLY A 104 0.48 -1.67 14.42
CA GLY A 104 -0.10 -2.86 15.05
C GLY A 104 0.12 -4.16 14.26
N GLY A 105 0.25 -4.07 12.93
CA GLY A 105 0.67 -5.16 12.06
C GLY A 105 -0.45 -6.09 11.60
N TYR A 106 -0.26 -6.69 10.42
CA TYR A 106 -1.15 -7.74 9.91
C TYR A 106 -0.62 -9.14 10.30
N PRO A 107 -1.37 -9.98 11.04
CA PRO A 107 -0.90 -11.26 11.57
C PRO A 107 -0.93 -12.38 10.51
N ARG A 108 -0.20 -12.19 9.41
CA ARG A 108 -0.17 -13.13 8.27
C ARG A 108 0.34 -14.51 8.72
N GLY A 109 -0.41 -15.55 8.37
CA GLY A 109 -0.06 -16.94 8.66
C GLY A 109 -0.46 -17.41 10.07
N SER A 110 -0.95 -16.52 10.93
CA SER A 110 -1.51 -16.92 12.22
C SER A 110 -2.95 -17.39 12.08
N THR A 111 -3.29 -18.44 12.82
CA THR A 111 -4.68 -18.88 13.02
C THR A 111 -5.22 -18.54 14.40
N PHE A 112 -4.40 -17.90 15.25
CA PHE A 112 -4.67 -17.67 16.67
C PHE A 112 -5.13 -18.93 17.43
N GLY A 113 -4.77 -20.12 16.93
CA GLY A 113 -5.16 -21.40 17.51
C GLY A 113 -6.67 -21.63 17.58
N VAL A 114 -7.45 -21.00 16.69
CA VAL A 114 -8.90 -21.16 16.58
C VAL A 114 -9.21 -22.27 15.59
N THR A 115 -9.96 -23.27 16.04
CA THR A 115 -10.62 -24.27 15.19
C THR A 115 -12.07 -24.43 15.61
N ILE A 116 -12.87 -25.18 14.85
CA ILE A 116 -14.27 -25.44 15.22
C ILE A 116 -14.31 -26.15 16.58
N GLY A 117 -14.95 -25.51 17.56
CA GLY A 117 -15.13 -26.06 18.91
C GLY A 117 -13.91 -25.96 19.83
N ASN A 118 -12.74 -25.50 19.38
CA ASN A 118 -11.53 -25.48 20.21
C ASN A 118 -10.75 -24.15 20.11
N ARG A 119 -10.15 -23.75 21.24
CA ARG A 119 -9.26 -22.58 21.35
C ARG A 119 -8.06 -22.94 22.21
N THR A 120 -6.88 -22.96 21.60
CA THR A 120 -5.66 -23.37 22.29
C THR A 120 -5.16 -22.29 23.27
N ALA A 121 -4.45 -22.68 24.33
CA ALA A 121 -3.81 -21.74 25.25
C ALA A 121 -2.76 -20.86 24.56
N LYS A 122 -1.98 -21.45 23.64
CA LYS A 122 -1.01 -20.73 22.81
C LYS A 122 -1.67 -19.62 21.98
N GLY A 123 -2.83 -19.92 21.39
CA GLY A 123 -3.60 -18.94 20.62
C GLY A 123 -4.11 -17.76 21.45
N ARG A 124 -4.56 -18.02 22.69
CA ARG A 124 -4.94 -16.95 23.64
C ARG A 124 -3.77 -16.04 23.98
N GLU A 125 -2.61 -16.62 24.23
CA GLU A 125 -1.39 -15.85 24.52
C GLU A 125 -0.90 -15.05 23.31
N GLU A 126 -1.02 -15.61 22.11
CA GLU A 126 -0.75 -14.89 20.86
C GLU A 126 -1.68 -13.68 20.69
N PHE A 127 -2.98 -13.87 20.89
CA PHE A 127 -3.94 -12.76 20.83
C PHE A 127 -3.64 -11.69 21.90
N ARG A 128 -3.25 -12.08 23.12
CA ARG A 128 -2.87 -11.15 24.18
C ARG A 128 -1.69 -10.26 23.75
N ARG A 129 -0.65 -10.83 23.14
CA ARG A 129 0.50 -10.06 22.62
C ARG A 129 0.12 -9.14 21.45
N TYR A 130 -0.73 -9.63 20.55
CA TYR A 130 -1.25 -8.84 19.44
C TYR A 130 -2.10 -7.66 19.92
N HIS A 131 -3.01 -7.89 20.88
CA HIS A 131 -3.80 -6.84 21.52
C HIS A 131 -2.94 -5.80 22.24
N ALA A 132 -1.87 -6.23 22.92
CA ALA A 132 -0.93 -5.32 23.58
C ALA A 132 -0.15 -4.42 22.60
N SER A 133 -0.03 -4.83 21.32
CA SER A 133 0.67 -4.05 20.29
C SER A 133 -0.25 -3.10 19.52
N ALA A 134 -1.57 -3.18 19.71
CA ALA A 134 -2.52 -2.23 19.15
C ALA A 134 -2.45 -0.87 19.84
N ILE A 135 -2.96 0.18 19.19
CA ILE A 135 -2.96 1.55 19.71
C ILE A 135 -4.37 1.99 20.10
N ASP A 136 -4.47 2.92 21.04
CA ASP A 136 -5.74 3.58 21.36
C ASP A 136 -5.93 4.82 20.46
N VAL A 137 -7.19 5.11 20.06
CA VAL A 137 -7.51 6.25 19.18
C VAL A 137 -8.68 7.06 19.73
N PRO A 138 -8.45 8.28 20.27
CA PRO A 138 -7.18 9.01 20.32
C PRO A 138 -6.19 8.46 21.37
N GLY A 139 -4.90 8.80 21.22
CA GLY A 139 -3.81 8.32 22.08
C GLY A 139 -2.44 8.88 21.67
N PRO A 140 -1.37 8.58 22.43
CA PRO A 140 -0.04 9.15 22.20
C PRO A 140 0.55 8.80 20.83
N GLU A 141 0.21 7.64 20.26
CA GLU A 141 0.64 7.27 18.91
C GLU A 141 -0.04 8.12 17.84
N VAL A 142 -1.30 8.53 18.06
CA VAL A 142 -2.04 9.44 17.17
C VAL A 142 -1.42 10.83 17.22
N ASP A 143 -1.10 11.33 18.40
CA ASP A 143 -0.43 12.63 18.58
C ASP A 143 0.94 12.66 17.89
N ARG A 144 1.67 11.54 17.97
CA ARG A 144 2.95 11.38 17.30
C ARG A 144 2.80 11.41 15.78
N LEU A 145 1.84 10.69 15.22
CA LEU A 145 1.53 10.70 13.78
C LEU A 145 1.08 12.10 13.30
N ALA A 146 0.26 12.77 14.08
CA ALA A 146 -0.19 14.13 13.81
C ALA A 146 0.99 15.12 13.78
N THR A 147 1.91 15.00 14.73
CA THR A 147 3.16 15.77 14.77
C THR A 147 4.01 15.51 13.52
N MET A 148 4.13 14.26 13.06
CA MET A 148 4.83 13.93 11.81
C MET A 148 4.18 14.61 10.61
N ALA A 149 2.86 14.49 10.45
CA ALA A 149 2.13 15.11 9.33
C ALA A 149 2.33 16.64 9.29
N GLY A 150 2.22 17.31 10.44
CA GLY A 150 2.42 18.76 10.56
C GLY A 150 3.88 19.21 10.36
N LYS A 151 4.86 18.40 10.79
CA LYS A 151 6.30 18.65 10.60
C LYS A 151 6.70 18.58 9.14
N TYR A 152 6.20 17.58 8.41
CA TYR A 152 6.55 17.37 7.00
C TYR A 152 5.58 18.03 6.02
N LYS A 153 4.52 18.69 6.52
CA LYS A 153 3.52 19.41 5.72
C LYS A 153 2.82 18.53 4.68
N VAL A 154 2.47 17.31 5.08
CA VAL A 154 1.78 16.33 4.23
C VAL A 154 0.41 15.97 4.79
N TYR A 155 -0.56 15.71 3.91
CA TYR A 155 -1.71 14.90 4.28
C TYR A 155 -1.24 13.46 4.49
N LEU A 156 -1.64 12.85 5.60
CA LEU A 156 -1.24 11.50 5.97
C LEU A 156 -2.46 10.60 6.10
N VAL A 157 -2.43 9.47 5.41
CA VAL A 157 -3.42 8.39 5.52
C VAL A 157 -2.70 7.11 5.93
N ILE A 158 -3.06 6.54 7.08
CA ILE A 158 -2.33 5.39 7.64
C ILE A 158 -3.25 4.33 8.25
N GLY A 159 -3.02 3.09 7.85
CA GLY A 159 -3.71 1.92 8.39
C GLY A 159 -3.17 1.53 9.76
N VAL A 160 -4.07 1.33 10.72
CA VAL A 160 -3.75 1.00 12.12
C VAL A 160 -4.64 -0.12 12.65
N ILE A 161 -4.15 -0.83 13.65
CA ILE A 161 -4.98 -1.67 14.52
C ILE A 161 -5.33 -0.88 15.77
N GLU A 162 -6.58 -0.45 15.84
CA GLU A 162 -7.15 0.29 16.97
C GLU A 162 -7.65 -0.67 18.04
N ARG A 163 -7.41 -0.34 19.31
CA ARG A 163 -7.97 -1.00 20.47
C ARG A 163 -9.08 -0.15 21.09
N VAL A 164 -10.19 -0.78 21.43
CA VAL A 164 -11.25 -0.22 22.28
C VAL A 164 -11.60 -1.25 23.34
N GLY A 165 -11.13 -1.03 24.57
CA GLY A 165 -11.18 -2.04 25.62
C GLY A 165 -10.45 -3.31 25.17
N TYR A 166 -11.19 -4.43 25.06
CA TYR A 166 -10.64 -5.72 24.62
C TYR A 166 -10.96 -6.06 23.15
N THR A 167 -11.55 -5.14 22.40
CA THR A 167 -11.87 -5.31 20.97
C THR A 167 -10.83 -4.62 20.12
N LEU A 168 -10.37 -5.28 19.06
CA LEU A 168 -9.50 -4.69 18.05
C LEU A 168 -10.32 -4.34 16.80
N HIS A 169 -10.00 -3.23 16.15
CA HIS A 169 -10.56 -2.83 14.87
C HIS A 169 -9.45 -2.55 13.86
N CYS A 170 -9.63 -3.02 12.63
CA CYS A 170 -8.84 -2.55 11.51
C CYS A 170 -9.39 -1.18 11.08
N ALA A 171 -8.57 -0.14 11.20
CA ALA A 171 -8.96 1.23 10.94
C ALA A 171 -7.93 1.95 10.06
N VAL A 172 -8.37 3.02 9.44
CA VAL A 172 -7.51 4.00 8.76
C VAL A 172 -7.71 5.35 9.43
N LEU A 173 -6.61 6.09 9.63
CA LEU A 173 -6.59 7.43 10.23
C LEU A 173 -6.23 8.46 9.17
N PHE A 174 -6.80 9.66 9.30
CA PHE A 174 -6.58 10.80 8.41
C PHE A 174 -6.03 11.99 9.18
N PHE A 175 -4.98 12.62 8.65
CA PHE A 175 -4.36 13.82 9.22
C PHE A 175 -4.15 14.88 8.14
N ASP A 176 -4.30 16.15 8.51
CA ASP A 176 -3.97 17.28 7.63
C ASP A 176 -2.49 17.68 7.69
N SER A 177 -2.09 18.56 6.77
CA SER A 177 -0.73 19.10 6.68
C SER A 177 -0.36 20.09 7.80
N GLN A 178 -1.31 20.48 8.65
CA GLN A 178 -1.05 21.27 9.85
C GLN A 178 -0.82 20.39 11.09
N GLY A 179 -1.03 19.07 10.95
CA GLY A 179 -0.88 18.11 12.04
C GLY A 179 -2.14 17.98 12.89
N HIS A 180 -3.32 18.24 12.35
CA HIS A 180 -4.58 17.90 12.99
C HIS A 180 -5.04 16.50 12.61
N TYR A 181 -5.54 15.76 13.59
CA TYR A 181 -6.26 14.51 13.36
C TYR A 181 -7.68 14.82 12.87
N LEU A 182 -8.00 14.39 11.65
CA LEU A 182 -9.27 14.68 10.99
C LEU A 182 -10.35 13.64 11.33
N GLY A 183 -9.95 12.38 11.45
CA GLY A 183 -10.89 11.31 11.75
C GLY A 183 -10.36 9.92 11.43
N LYS A 184 -11.24 8.93 11.58
CA LYS A 184 -10.96 7.52 11.30
C LYS A 184 -12.11 6.85 10.57
N HIS A 185 -11.77 5.84 9.79
CA HIS A 185 -12.73 4.90 9.23
C HIS A 185 -12.40 3.47 9.70
N ARG A 186 -13.41 2.74 10.21
CA ARG A 186 -13.27 1.32 10.57
C ARG A 186 -13.78 0.42 9.46
N LYS A 187 -13.03 -0.64 9.17
CA LYS A 187 -13.45 -1.71 8.24
C LYS A 187 -14.82 -2.24 8.67
N ILE A 188 -15.82 -2.09 7.81
CA ILE A 188 -17.21 -2.48 8.12
C ILE A 188 -17.29 -3.98 8.40
N MET A 189 -16.65 -4.79 7.56
CA MET A 189 -16.77 -6.24 7.56
C MET A 189 -15.40 -6.91 7.42
N PRO A 190 -14.82 -7.44 8.51
CA PRO A 190 -13.60 -8.25 8.44
C PRO A 190 -13.82 -9.52 7.59
N THR A 191 -12.78 -9.94 6.87
CA THR A 191 -12.87 -11.04 5.91
C THR A 191 -12.49 -12.37 6.56
N ALA A 192 -13.33 -13.40 6.41
CA ALA A 192 -13.05 -14.77 6.85
C ALA A 192 -12.51 -14.84 8.31
N LEU A 193 -11.27 -15.31 8.50
CA LEU A 193 -10.67 -15.51 9.81
C LEU A 193 -10.43 -14.21 10.57
N GLU A 194 -10.33 -13.07 9.89
CA GLU A 194 -10.21 -11.74 10.53
C GLU A 194 -11.37 -11.48 11.51
N ARG A 195 -12.56 -12.06 11.27
CA ARG A 195 -13.73 -11.94 12.16
C ARG A 195 -13.51 -12.53 13.55
N THR A 196 -12.47 -13.35 13.72
CA THR A 196 -12.10 -13.91 15.02
C THR A 196 -11.25 -12.96 15.85
N ILE A 197 -10.66 -11.92 15.23
CA ILE A 197 -9.72 -11.00 15.87
C ILE A 197 -10.11 -9.53 15.77
N TRP A 198 -10.90 -9.15 14.75
CA TRP A 198 -11.34 -7.77 14.51
C TRP A 198 -12.85 -7.62 14.61
N GLY A 199 -13.28 -6.53 15.23
CA GLY A 199 -14.68 -6.13 15.33
C GLY A 199 -15.17 -5.39 14.09
N PHE A 200 -16.49 -5.42 13.89
CA PHE A 200 -17.17 -4.73 12.80
C PHE A 200 -17.15 -3.21 12.97
N GLY A 201 -17.00 -2.50 11.85
CA GLY A 201 -17.28 -1.08 11.75
C GLY A 201 -18.76 -0.80 11.50
N ASN A 202 -19.12 0.49 11.36
CA ASN A 202 -20.46 0.92 11.02
C ASN A 202 -20.40 2.08 10.00
N GLY A 203 -21.56 2.54 9.52
CA GLY A 203 -21.63 3.62 8.53
C GLY A 203 -21.31 5.02 9.06
N SER A 204 -21.27 5.23 10.39
CA SER A 204 -21.04 6.57 10.94
C SER A 204 -19.61 7.07 10.73
N THR A 205 -18.68 6.21 10.33
CA THR A 205 -17.28 6.56 10.04
C THR A 205 -16.98 6.71 8.54
N LEU A 206 -18.00 6.74 7.67
CA LEU A 206 -17.84 6.97 6.21
C LEU A 206 -17.63 8.43 5.78
N PRO A 207 -18.13 9.47 6.48
CA PRO A 207 -18.01 10.86 6.02
C PRO A 207 -16.62 11.50 6.12
N VAL A 208 -15.58 10.73 6.47
CA VAL A 208 -14.22 11.24 6.71
C VAL A 208 -13.50 11.48 5.40
#